data_AF-A0A2V5QCZ1-F1
#
_entry.id   AF-A0A2V5QCZ1-F1
#
_cell.length_a   1.000
_cell.length_b   1.000
_cell.length_c   1.000
_cell.angle_alpha   90.00
_cell.angle_beta   90.00
_cell.angle_gamma   90.00
#
_symmetry.space_group_name_H-M   'P 1'
#
loop_
_entity.id
_entity.type
_entity.pdbx_description
1 polymer ?
#
loop_
_entity_poly.entity_id
_entity_poly.type
_entity_poly.pdbx_seq_one_letter_code
_entity_poly.pdbx_strand_id
1 'polypeptide(L)'
;MPIPRANGEVDVKSCSGGRAGRIKVGSRLTQPPLQLNESIVQIIVAVHNPSPMQKNLRAPRAFTLIELLVVIAIIAILIGLLFPAFSAVQDQAKRTQAKNDLTQIVSAVNAYYTEYGKYPLVAADTIYGPAATPNNALFNELRATAAQTQNPRLIVFISPPDVKDPANPRSGIGTAAANLGQYFDPWGKPYHVEIDGGYNNTVANPYTANAGASPLQIGVIAWSLGKDGSGAIAAGSGDKNTGVYEDDVISWQ
;
A
#
# COMPACT_ATOMS: atom_id res chain seq x y z
N MET A 1 -5.81 40.39 4.92
CA MET A 1 -5.16 40.61 3.61
C MET A 1 -3.75 41.14 3.82
N PRO A 2 -2.72 40.35 3.52
CA PRO A 2 -1.43 40.84 3.02
C PRO A 2 -1.22 40.41 1.56
N ILE A 3 -0.53 41.26 0.80
CA ILE A 3 -0.37 41.20 -0.66
C ILE A 3 0.82 40.28 -1.01
N PRO A 4 0.72 39.37 -2.01
CA PRO A 4 1.84 38.50 -2.38
C PRO A 4 2.81 39.25 -3.30
N ARG A 5 4.13 39.09 -3.06
CA ARG A 5 5.15 39.37 -4.08
C ARG A 5 5.49 38.05 -4.77
N ALA A 6 5.22 38.00 -6.07
CA ALA A 6 5.82 37.03 -6.98
C ALA A 6 7.32 37.31 -7.04
N ASN A 7 8.12 36.28 -6.79
CA ASN A 7 9.48 36.01 -7.29
C ASN A 7 10.06 34.94 -6.35
N GLY A 8 10.05 33.69 -6.82
CA GLY A 8 10.49 32.51 -6.06
C GLY A 8 12.00 32.48 -5.82
N GLU A 9 12.47 33.28 -4.87
CA GLU A 9 13.86 33.30 -4.44
C GLU A 9 13.98 32.69 -3.04
N VAL A 10 14.66 31.54 -2.98
CA VAL A 10 15.01 30.86 -1.74
C VAL A 10 16.22 31.59 -1.15
N ASP A 11 16.00 32.31 -0.05
CA ASP A 11 17.06 33.00 0.70
C ASP A 11 17.91 31.97 1.47
N VAL A 12 19.05 31.60 0.90
CA VAL A 12 20.05 30.77 1.57
C VAL A 12 20.96 31.70 2.39
N LYS A 13 20.60 31.88 3.65
CA LYS A 13 21.33 32.68 4.62
C LYS A 13 22.67 32.01 4.96
N SER A 14 23.71 32.29 4.16
CA SER A 14 25.10 31.89 4.43
C SER A 14 25.78 32.95 5.30
N CYS A 15 26.08 32.59 6.55
CA CYS A 15 26.85 33.40 7.47
C CYS A 15 28.32 33.48 7.06
N SER A 16 28.70 34.70 6.68
CA SER A 16 29.98 35.40 6.87
C SER A 16 31.23 34.64 7.34
N GLY A 17 32.32 34.83 6.61
CA GLY A 17 33.65 34.95 7.20
C GLY A 17 34.82 34.88 6.21
N GLY A 18 35.32 36.03 5.71
CA GLY A 18 36.71 36.09 5.21
C GLY A 18 37.05 37.06 4.09
N ARG A 19 37.30 38.33 4.47
CA ARG A 19 38.26 39.32 3.93
C ARG A 19 38.35 39.61 2.43
N ALA A 20 38.07 40.89 2.13
CA ALA A 20 38.27 41.56 0.86
C ALA A 20 39.75 41.74 0.47
N GLY A 21 40.04 41.49 -0.80
CA GLY A 21 41.27 41.92 -1.49
C GLY A 21 40.94 42.49 -2.86
N ARG A 22 41.04 43.82 -3.02
CA ARG A 22 40.88 44.56 -4.27
C ARG A 22 42.20 44.53 -5.04
N ILE A 23 42.23 44.00 -6.26
CA ILE A 23 43.38 44.21 -7.18
C ILE A 23 42.88 44.53 -8.59
N LYS A 24 43.46 45.63 -9.12
CA LYS A 24 43.25 46.27 -10.42
C LYS A 24 43.52 45.31 -11.59
N VAL A 25 42.66 45.40 -12.61
CA VAL A 25 42.87 44.81 -13.93
C VAL A 25 43.90 45.64 -14.69
N GLY A 26 45.05 45.04 -15.00
CA GLY A 26 46.13 45.62 -15.80
C GLY A 26 46.41 44.78 -17.05
N SER A 27 46.17 45.40 -18.20
CA SER A 27 46.85 45.28 -19.51
C SER A 27 47.41 43.93 -19.99
N ARG A 28 46.87 43.51 -21.15
CA ARG A 28 47.40 42.46 -22.04
C ARG A 28 48.89 42.67 -22.35
N LEU A 29 49.67 41.61 -22.20
CA LEU A 29 50.93 41.41 -22.91
C LEU A 29 50.72 40.29 -23.92
N THR A 30 50.75 40.64 -25.21
CA THR A 30 50.91 39.70 -26.32
C THR A 30 52.35 39.20 -26.36
N GLN A 31 52.53 37.88 -26.47
CA GLN A 31 53.82 37.24 -26.77
C GLN A 31 53.65 36.19 -27.89
N PRO A 32 54.71 35.94 -28.70
CA PRO A 32 54.65 35.31 -30.01
C PRO A 32 54.52 33.76 -29.96
N PRO A 33 54.12 33.11 -31.07
CA PRO A 33 53.96 31.66 -31.11
C PRO A 33 55.33 30.96 -31.02
N LEU A 34 55.45 30.05 -30.05
CA LEU A 34 56.52 29.06 -30.00
C LEU A 34 56.32 28.08 -31.15
N GLN A 35 57.20 28.14 -32.15
CA GLN A 35 57.33 27.16 -33.22
C GLN A 35 57.78 25.83 -32.60
N LEU A 36 56.86 24.88 -32.47
CA LEU A 36 57.20 23.50 -32.14
C LEU A 36 57.54 22.75 -33.43
N ASN A 37 58.73 22.16 -33.38
CA ASN A 37 59.38 21.33 -34.37
C ASN A 37 58.55 20.10 -34.76
N GLU A 38 58.40 19.89 -36.07
CA GLU A 38 57.70 18.77 -36.72
C GLU A 38 58.15 17.37 -36.25
N SER A 39 59.33 17.26 -35.62
CA SER A 39 59.88 15.97 -35.15
C SER A 39 59.18 15.40 -33.91
N ILE A 40 58.49 16.20 -33.09
CA ILE A 40 57.74 15.68 -31.91
C ILE A 40 56.36 15.16 -32.33
N VAL A 41 55.77 15.70 -33.40
CA VAL A 41 54.45 15.28 -33.90
C VAL A 41 54.48 13.81 -34.36
N GLN A 42 55.61 13.35 -34.91
CA GLN A 42 55.74 11.98 -35.42
C GLN A 42 55.78 10.89 -34.33
N ILE A 43 56.27 11.21 -33.12
CA ILE A 43 56.27 10.25 -31.99
C ILE A 43 54.86 10.07 -31.40
N ILE A 44 54.04 11.13 -31.39
CA ILE A 44 52.64 11.04 -30.92
C ILE A 44 51.78 10.25 -31.92
N VAL A 45 52.03 10.37 -33.23
CA VAL A 45 51.27 9.67 -34.26
C VAL A 45 51.59 8.16 -34.33
N ALA A 46 52.79 7.73 -33.91
CA ALA A 46 53.20 6.32 -34.01
C ALA A 46 52.60 5.38 -32.93
N VAL A 47 52.04 5.90 -31.83
CA VAL A 47 51.49 5.07 -30.72
C VAL A 47 50.00 4.70 -30.90
N HIS A 48 49.33 5.21 -31.95
CA HIS A 48 47.90 4.96 -32.18
C HIS A 48 47.61 4.03 -33.37
N ASN A 49 48.41 2.99 -33.58
CA ASN A 49 48.06 1.94 -34.54
C ASN A 49 47.46 0.73 -33.79
N PRO A 50 46.14 0.71 -33.49
CA PRO A 50 45.52 -0.51 -33.02
C PRO A 50 45.61 -1.53 -34.15
N SER A 51 46.27 -2.66 -33.86
CA SER A 51 46.19 -3.86 -34.68
C SER A 51 44.72 -4.06 -35.12
N PRO A 52 44.43 -4.36 -36.39
CA PRO A 52 43.08 -4.73 -36.76
C PRO A 52 42.77 -6.01 -36.00
N MET A 53 42.11 -5.88 -34.85
CA MET A 53 41.33 -6.96 -34.27
C MET A 53 40.41 -7.38 -35.40
N GLN A 54 40.72 -8.55 -35.95
CA GLN A 54 39.90 -9.26 -36.90
C GLN A 54 38.59 -9.54 -36.14
N LYS A 55 37.69 -8.56 -36.12
CA LYS A 55 36.34 -8.71 -35.60
C LYS A 55 35.76 -9.78 -36.49
N ASN A 56 35.68 -11.00 -35.97
CA ASN A 56 34.76 -12.00 -36.50
C ASN A 56 33.39 -11.33 -36.47
N LEU A 57 33.03 -10.64 -37.54
CA LEU A 57 31.70 -10.12 -37.79
C LEU A 57 30.86 -11.37 -37.99
N ARG A 58 30.46 -11.99 -36.88
CA ARG A 58 29.34 -12.92 -36.89
C ARG A 58 28.21 -12.14 -37.52
N ALA A 59 27.87 -12.51 -38.76
CA ALA A 59 26.74 -11.95 -39.46
C ALA A 59 25.55 -11.98 -38.50
N PRO A 60 24.81 -10.86 -38.32
CA PRO A 60 23.59 -10.90 -37.55
C PRO A 60 22.70 -11.96 -38.21
N ARG A 61 22.35 -13.00 -37.44
CA ARG A 61 21.42 -14.03 -37.90
C ARG A 61 20.11 -13.31 -38.19
N ALA A 62 19.77 -13.17 -39.47
CA ALA A 62 18.47 -12.67 -39.88
C ALA A 62 17.42 -13.67 -39.40
N PHE A 63 16.55 -13.23 -38.50
CA PHE A 63 15.44 -14.03 -37.98
C PHE A 63 14.52 -14.38 -39.15
N THR A 64 14.25 -15.66 -39.34
CA THR A 64 13.26 -16.06 -40.34
C THR A 64 11.86 -15.72 -39.82
N LEU A 65 10.94 -15.37 -40.73
CA LEU A 65 9.52 -15.15 -40.38
C LEU A 65 8.93 -16.38 -39.66
N ILE A 66 9.41 -17.57 -39.99
CA ILE A 66 8.97 -18.84 -39.41
C ILE A 66 9.37 -18.95 -37.94
N GLU A 67 10.61 -18.60 -37.59
CA GLU A 67 11.08 -18.61 -36.19
C GLU A 67 10.23 -17.67 -35.32
N LEU A 68 9.88 -16.49 -35.83
CA LEU A 68 9.04 -15.54 -35.10
C LEU A 68 7.57 -16.02 -35.01
N LEU A 69 7.06 -16.63 -36.08
CA LEU A 69 5.69 -17.14 -36.15
C LEU A 69 5.47 -18.29 -35.15
N VAL A 70 6.43 -19.22 -35.04
CA VAL A 70 6.32 -20.34 -34.08
C VAL A 70 6.31 -19.84 -32.64
N VAL A 71 7.08 -18.79 -32.33
CA VAL A 71 7.18 -18.23 -30.98
C VAL A 71 5.86 -17.62 -30.55
N ILE A 72 5.26 -16.76 -31.39
CA ILE A 72 3.96 -16.17 -31.06
C ILE A 72 2.87 -17.23 -30.97
N ALA A 73 2.95 -18.30 -31.78
CA ALA A 73 2.01 -19.41 -31.73
C ALA A 73 2.10 -20.15 -30.39
N ILE A 74 3.30 -20.43 -29.89
CA ILE A 74 3.49 -21.06 -28.58
C ILE A 74 2.99 -20.15 -27.45
N ILE A 75 3.30 -18.85 -27.48
CA ILE A 75 2.81 -17.89 -26.46
C ILE A 75 1.27 -17.82 -26.46
N ALA A 76 0.64 -17.81 -27.63
CA ALA A 76 -0.83 -17.80 -27.75
C ALA A 76 -1.47 -19.06 -27.14
N ILE A 77 -0.86 -20.24 -27.35
CA ILE A 77 -1.32 -21.49 -26.75
C ILE A 77 -1.17 -21.44 -25.22
N LEU A 78 -0.02 -20.99 -24.71
CA LEU A 78 0.24 -20.90 -23.27
C LEU A 78 -0.75 -19.94 -22.57
N ILE A 79 -0.96 -18.74 -23.13
CA ILE A 79 -1.91 -17.77 -22.56
C ILE A 79 -3.35 -18.29 -22.69
N GLY A 80 -3.69 -18.93 -23.81
CA GLY A 80 -5.03 -19.50 -24.04
C GLY A 80 -5.42 -20.55 -23.01
N LEU A 81 -4.46 -21.34 -22.52
CA LEU A 81 -4.70 -22.31 -21.45
C LEU A 81 -4.72 -21.66 -20.05
N LEU A 82 -4.02 -20.54 -19.86
CA LEU A 82 -3.85 -19.91 -18.55
C LEU A 82 -4.95 -18.89 -18.20
N PHE A 83 -5.47 -18.18 -19.20
CA PHE A 83 -6.46 -17.11 -19.02
C PHE A 83 -7.73 -17.52 -18.23
N PRO A 84 -8.38 -18.67 -18.47
CA PRO A 84 -9.64 -19.00 -17.78
C PRO A 84 -9.44 -19.26 -16.27
N ALA A 85 -8.24 -19.67 -15.82
CA ALA A 85 -7.98 -19.98 -14.42
C ALA A 85 -7.66 -18.74 -13.54
N PHE A 86 -7.48 -17.57 -14.15
CA PHE A 86 -6.94 -16.40 -13.44
C PHE A 86 -7.94 -15.72 -12.49
N SER A 87 -9.24 -15.80 -12.78
CA SER A 87 -10.29 -15.15 -11.97
C SER A 87 -10.40 -15.76 -10.57
N ALA A 88 -10.34 -17.09 -10.45
CA ALA A 88 -10.38 -17.79 -9.17
C ALA A 88 -9.16 -17.44 -8.29
N VAL A 89 -7.98 -17.28 -8.90
CA VAL A 89 -6.75 -16.89 -8.18
C VAL A 89 -6.87 -15.47 -7.61
N GLN A 90 -7.45 -14.53 -8.35
CA GLN A 90 -7.67 -13.17 -7.83
C GLN A 90 -8.65 -13.15 -6.66
N ASP A 91 -9.77 -13.88 -6.76
CA ASP A 91 -10.76 -13.92 -5.69
C ASP A 91 -10.18 -14.62 -4.44
N GLN A 92 -9.32 -15.63 -4.62
CA GLN A 92 -8.56 -16.22 -3.52
C GLN A 92 -7.56 -15.23 -2.90
N ALA A 93 -6.84 -14.45 -3.72
CA ALA A 93 -5.89 -13.44 -3.23
C ALA A 93 -6.59 -12.37 -2.39
N LYS A 94 -7.78 -11.92 -2.80
CA LYS A 94 -8.63 -11.00 -2.02
C LYS A 94 -9.05 -11.62 -0.68
N ARG A 95 -9.48 -12.88 -0.66
CA ARG A 95 -9.81 -13.59 0.59
C ARG A 95 -8.60 -13.68 1.53
N THR A 96 -7.43 -14.01 1.00
CA THR A 96 -6.18 -14.03 1.79
C THR A 96 -5.83 -12.67 2.35
N GLN A 97 -5.95 -11.61 1.55
CA GLN A 97 -5.74 -10.25 2.02
C GLN A 97 -6.75 -9.90 3.13
N ALA A 98 -8.03 -10.15 2.92
CA ALA A 98 -9.05 -9.88 3.93
C ALA A 98 -8.78 -10.63 5.23
N LYS A 99 -8.36 -11.90 5.17
CA LYS A 99 -7.98 -12.67 6.37
C LYS A 99 -6.82 -12.03 7.12
N ASN A 100 -5.79 -11.57 6.42
CA ASN A 100 -4.65 -10.88 7.05
C ASN A 100 -5.06 -9.55 7.70
N ASP A 101 -5.95 -8.79 7.05
CA ASP A 101 -6.48 -7.54 7.59
C ASP A 101 -7.32 -7.82 8.85
N LEU A 102 -8.17 -8.85 8.84
CA LEU A 102 -8.96 -9.29 10.00
C LEU A 102 -8.07 -9.69 11.19
N THR A 103 -6.99 -10.44 10.94
CA THR A 103 -6.03 -10.79 12.00
C THR A 103 -5.37 -9.55 12.60
N GLN A 104 -5.01 -8.57 11.77
CA GLN A 104 -4.45 -7.29 12.27
C GLN A 104 -5.45 -6.51 13.10
N ILE A 105 -6.73 -6.46 12.69
CA ILE A 105 -7.81 -5.81 13.43
C ILE A 105 -7.98 -6.44 14.81
N VAL A 106 -8.13 -7.77 14.87
CA VAL A 106 -8.28 -8.52 16.13
C VAL A 106 -7.06 -8.31 17.03
N SER A 107 -5.85 -8.39 16.47
CA SER A 107 -4.61 -8.14 17.21
C SER A 107 -4.55 -6.72 17.77
N ALA A 108 -4.99 -5.71 17.02
CA ALA A 108 -4.99 -4.31 17.45
C ALA A 108 -5.95 -4.07 18.62
N VAL A 109 -7.16 -4.66 18.58
CA VAL A 109 -8.13 -4.56 19.68
C VAL A 109 -7.63 -5.27 20.93
N ASN A 110 -7.01 -6.44 20.79
CA ASN A 110 -6.41 -7.16 21.93
C ASN A 110 -5.21 -6.41 22.52
N ALA A 111 -4.39 -5.77 21.68
CA ALA A 111 -3.29 -4.92 22.14
C ALA A 111 -3.82 -3.70 22.89
N TYR A 112 -4.91 -3.08 22.43
CA TYR A 112 -5.59 -2.01 23.15
C TYR A 112 -6.08 -2.48 24.54
N TYR A 113 -6.72 -3.65 24.61
CA TYR A 113 -7.15 -4.22 25.89
C TYR A 113 -5.98 -4.48 26.84
N THR A 114 -4.85 -4.97 26.32
CA THR A 114 -3.63 -5.20 27.10
C THR A 114 -3.06 -3.89 27.68
N GLU A 115 -3.14 -2.80 26.92
CA GLU A 115 -2.60 -1.50 27.31
C GLU A 115 -3.49 -0.76 28.31
N TYR A 116 -4.82 -0.81 28.12
CA TYR A 116 -5.78 -0.01 28.87
C TYR A 116 -6.67 -0.81 29.85
N GLY A 117 -6.61 -2.14 29.82
CA GLY A 117 -7.43 -3.04 30.65
C GLY A 117 -8.92 -3.02 30.31
N LYS A 118 -9.30 -2.37 29.21
CA LYS A 118 -10.69 -2.23 28.73
C LYS A 118 -10.71 -2.26 27.21
N TYR A 119 -11.84 -2.66 26.64
CA TYR A 119 -12.03 -2.64 25.20
C TYR A 119 -12.30 -1.22 24.68
N PRO A 120 -11.97 -0.92 23.40
CA PRO A 120 -12.24 0.37 22.77
C PRO A 120 -13.72 0.51 22.40
N LEU A 121 -14.57 0.63 23.42
CA LEU A 121 -16.01 0.86 23.28
C LEU A 121 -16.26 2.36 23.12
N VAL A 122 -16.18 2.82 21.89
CA VAL A 122 -16.35 4.24 21.51
C VAL A 122 -17.82 4.62 21.30
N ALA A 123 -18.70 3.64 21.14
CA ALA A 123 -20.14 3.79 21.08
C ALA A 123 -20.82 2.96 22.18
N ALA A 124 -22.12 3.16 22.39
CA ALA A 124 -22.92 2.27 23.23
C ALA A 124 -23.04 0.85 22.63
N ASP A 125 -22.81 0.72 21.32
CA ASP A 125 -22.87 -0.53 20.59
C ASP A 125 -21.55 -1.31 20.70
N THR A 126 -21.67 -2.63 20.70
CA THR A 126 -20.55 -3.58 20.66
C THR A 126 -20.17 -4.01 19.25
N ILE A 127 -20.99 -3.67 18.26
CA ILE A 127 -20.84 -4.06 16.85
C ILE A 127 -20.57 -2.81 16.00
N TYR A 128 -19.50 -2.86 15.21
CA TYR A 128 -19.02 -1.83 14.31
C TYR A 128 -19.10 -2.33 12.88
N GLY A 129 -19.71 -1.59 11.96
CA GLY A 129 -19.88 -2.01 10.56
C GLY A 129 -20.55 -0.93 9.69
N PRO A 130 -21.10 -1.26 8.52
CA PRO A 130 -21.87 -0.32 7.69
C PRO A 130 -23.26 0.05 8.24
N ALA A 131 -23.73 -0.64 9.29
CA ALA A 131 -25.08 -0.48 9.84
C ALA A 131 -25.15 0.62 10.93
N ALA A 132 -25.70 0.33 12.11
CA ALA A 132 -26.04 1.31 13.13
C ALA A 132 -24.84 2.14 13.64
N THR A 133 -23.69 1.50 13.83
CA THR A 133 -22.46 2.18 14.26
C THR A 133 -21.36 2.01 13.19
N PRO A 134 -20.97 3.10 12.48
CA PRO A 134 -19.92 3.05 11.48
C PRO A 134 -18.59 2.62 12.11
N ASN A 135 -17.85 1.77 11.40
CA ASN A 135 -16.57 1.26 11.91
C ASN A 135 -15.46 2.32 12.04
N ASN A 136 -15.67 3.52 11.50
CA ASN A 136 -14.73 4.63 11.63
C ASN A 136 -14.52 5.05 13.09
N ALA A 137 -15.53 4.94 13.95
CA ALA A 137 -15.39 5.28 15.37
C ALA A 137 -14.30 4.41 16.01
N LEU A 138 -14.37 3.09 15.79
CA LEU A 138 -13.38 2.14 16.29
C LEU A 138 -11.99 2.39 15.66
N PHE A 139 -11.93 2.51 14.33
CA PHE A 139 -10.65 2.63 13.64
C PHE A 139 -9.95 3.97 13.87
N ASN A 140 -10.70 5.06 14.08
CA ASN A 140 -10.12 6.32 14.49
C ASN A 140 -9.53 6.26 15.91
N GLU A 141 -10.10 5.41 16.78
CA GLU A 141 -9.54 5.15 18.11
C GLU A 141 -8.26 4.31 18.04
N LEU A 142 -8.29 3.22 17.28
CA LEU A 142 -7.14 2.33 17.12
C LEU A 142 -5.97 2.99 16.36
N ARG A 143 -6.25 3.96 15.49
CA ARG A 143 -5.24 4.71 14.73
C ARG A 143 -4.78 6.01 15.41
N ALA A 144 -5.34 6.35 16.57
CA ALA A 144 -5.08 7.60 17.29
C ALA A 144 -5.32 8.89 16.44
N THR A 145 -6.36 8.90 15.60
CA THR A 145 -6.64 10.01 14.66
C THR A 145 -7.75 10.97 15.08
N ALA A 146 -8.62 10.61 16.05
CA ALA A 146 -9.71 11.47 16.49
C ALA A 146 -9.38 12.27 17.77
N ALA A 147 -10.33 13.06 18.26
CA ALA A 147 -10.28 13.66 19.60
C ALA A 147 -10.46 12.54 20.65
N GLN A 148 -9.40 11.79 20.92
CA GLN A 148 -9.43 10.54 21.67
C GLN A 148 -9.77 10.76 23.15
N THR A 149 -10.98 10.41 23.57
CA THR A 149 -11.34 10.32 24.98
C THR A 149 -10.90 9.00 25.62
N GLN A 150 -10.70 7.91 24.86
CA GLN A 150 -10.38 6.60 25.42
C GLN A 150 -8.91 6.17 25.29
N ASN A 151 -8.17 6.71 24.31
CA ASN A 151 -6.75 6.52 24.06
C ASN A 151 -5.94 7.80 24.38
N PRO A 152 -5.79 8.19 25.66
CA PRO A 152 -5.13 9.44 26.05
C PRO A 152 -3.63 9.45 25.72
N ARG A 153 -3.01 8.29 25.50
CA ARG A 153 -1.58 8.18 25.17
C ARG A 153 -1.30 8.24 23.68
N LEU A 154 -2.33 8.33 22.83
CA LEU A 154 -2.21 8.39 21.38
C LEU A 154 -1.37 7.23 20.80
N ILE A 155 -1.56 6.03 21.36
CA ILE A 155 -0.87 4.83 20.87
C ILE A 155 -1.56 4.36 19.59
N VAL A 156 -0.77 4.13 18.55
CA VAL A 156 -1.26 3.60 17.27
C VAL A 156 -1.20 2.08 17.32
N PHE A 157 -2.37 1.43 17.35
CA PHE A 157 -2.49 -0.02 17.40
C PHE A 157 -2.57 -0.67 16.01
N ILE A 158 -3.03 0.09 15.02
CA ILE A 158 -3.13 -0.36 13.63
C ILE A 158 -2.78 0.79 12.67
N SER A 159 -2.16 0.49 11.55
CA SER A 159 -1.82 1.47 10.50
C SER A 159 -2.08 0.91 9.10
N PRO A 160 -3.36 0.70 8.75
CA PRO A 160 -3.72 0.25 7.42
C PRO A 160 -3.47 1.37 6.40
N PRO A 161 -3.15 1.02 5.14
CA PRO A 161 -2.95 2.00 4.08
C PRO A 161 -4.23 2.77 3.77
N ASP A 162 -4.08 3.96 3.22
CA ASP A 162 -5.23 4.73 2.71
C ASP A 162 -5.74 4.12 1.40
N VAL A 163 -7.04 4.27 1.14
CA VAL A 163 -7.63 3.82 -0.13
C VAL A 163 -7.03 4.56 -1.32
N LYS A 164 -6.76 3.83 -2.39
CA LYS A 164 -6.20 4.39 -3.63
C LYS A 164 -7.19 5.25 -4.39
N ASP A 165 -8.46 4.84 -4.41
CA ASP A 165 -9.57 5.57 -5.02
C ASP A 165 -10.59 5.96 -3.94
N PRO A 166 -10.68 7.25 -3.57
CA PRO A 166 -11.65 7.72 -2.58
C PRO A 166 -13.12 7.57 -3.00
N ALA A 167 -13.40 7.50 -4.32
CA ALA A 167 -14.77 7.35 -4.82
C ALA A 167 -15.25 5.89 -4.78
N ASN A 168 -14.32 4.94 -4.93
CA ASN A 168 -14.58 3.50 -4.85
C ASN A 168 -13.61 2.85 -3.86
N PRO A 169 -13.80 3.09 -2.55
CA PRO A 169 -12.84 2.67 -1.54
C PRO A 169 -12.71 1.14 -1.52
N ARG A 170 -11.47 0.64 -1.57
CA ARG A 170 -11.11 -0.78 -1.46
C ARG A 170 -9.77 -0.92 -0.75
N SER A 171 -9.64 -1.95 0.08
CA SER A 171 -8.38 -2.33 0.74
C SER A 171 -7.67 -1.16 1.43
N GLY A 172 -8.33 -0.53 2.40
CA GLY A 172 -7.72 0.59 3.11
C GLY A 172 -8.71 1.51 3.81
N ILE A 173 -8.17 2.58 4.39
CA ILE A 173 -8.95 3.60 5.09
C ILE A 173 -9.55 4.58 4.11
N GLY A 174 -10.87 4.80 4.24
CA GLY A 174 -11.59 5.82 3.49
C GLY A 174 -11.12 7.22 3.84
N THR A 175 -10.78 7.99 2.81
CA THR A 175 -10.30 9.39 2.92
C THR A 175 -11.35 10.41 2.42
N ALA A 176 -12.39 9.94 1.73
CA ALA A 176 -13.51 10.79 1.31
C ALA A 176 -14.43 11.12 2.50
N ALA A 177 -15.02 12.32 2.50
CA ALA A 177 -15.89 12.78 3.60
C ALA A 177 -17.06 11.82 3.91
N ALA A 178 -17.62 11.16 2.89
CA ALA A 178 -18.72 10.21 3.06
C ALA A 178 -18.32 8.93 3.82
N ASN A 179 -17.04 8.56 3.80
CA ASN A 179 -16.50 7.29 4.29
C ASN A 179 -15.27 7.49 5.18
N LEU A 180 -15.10 8.70 5.75
CA LEU A 180 -13.86 9.10 6.39
C LEU A 180 -13.55 8.21 7.60
N GLY A 181 -12.37 7.60 7.59
CA GLY A 181 -11.87 6.73 8.67
C GLY A 181 -12.44 5.32 8.66
N GLN A 182 -13.35 4.97 7.75
CA GLN A 182 -13.86 3.60 7.64
C GLN A 182 -12.80 2.69 7.03
N TYR A 183 -12.65 1.47 7.55
CA TYR A 183 -11.73 0.48 6.99
C TYR A 183 -12.46 -0.48 6.05
N PHE A 184 -12.02 -0.52 4.79
CA PHE A 184 -12.61 -1.29 3.70
C PHE A 184 -11.81 -2.54 3.35
N ASP A 185 -12.56 -3.61 3.06
CA ASP A 185 -12.05 -4.87 2.54
C ASP A 185 -11.69 -4.77 1.03
N PRO A 186 -11.12 -5.85 0.43
CA PRO A 186 -10.76 -5.86 -0.99
C PRO A 186 -11.92 -5.74 -1.98
N TRP A 187 -13.15 -5.98 -1.54
CA TRP A 187 -14.36 -5.84 -2.37
C TRP A 187 -14.98 -4.45 -2.24
N GLY A 188 -14.55 -3.66 -1.26
CA GLY A 188 -15.00 -2.30 -1.00
C GLY A 188 -16.17 -2.23 -0.03
N LYS A 189 -16.35 -3.26 0.80
CA LYS A 189 -17.27 -3.24 1.93
C LYS A 189 -16.49 -2.92 3.21
N PRO A 190 -17.06 -2.15 4.14
CA PRO A 190 -16.40 -1.92 5.42
C PRO A 190 -16.37 -3.21 6.25
N TYR A 191 -15.27 -3.44 6.96
CA TYR A 191 -15.17 -4.56 7.90
C TYR A 191 -16.18 -4.43 9.03
N HIS A 192 -16.70 -5.58 9.45
CA HIS A 192 -17.48 -5.73 10.66
C HIS A 192 -16.58 -6.16 11.82
N VAL A 193 -16.78 -5.58 12.99
CA VAL A 193 -16.06 -5.93 14.22
C VAL A 193 -17.06 -5.98 15.35
N GLU A 194 -17.05 -7.04 16.13
CA GLU A 194 -17.80 -7.12 17.39
C GLU A 194 -16.84 -7.34 18.55
N ILE A 195 -17.08 -6.62 19.64
CA ILE A 195 -16.23 -6.63 20.82
C ILE A 195 -17.07 -7.07 22.01
N ASP A 196 -16.50 -7.88 22.89
CA ASP A 196 -17.14 -8.29 24.14
C ASP A 196 -17.36 -7.08 25.06
N GLY A 197 -18.57 -6.49 25.00
CA GLY A 197 -18.97 -5.41 25.89
C GLY A 197 -19.31 -5.88 27.31
N GLY A 198 -19.56 -7.18 27.51
CA GLY A 198 -19.92 -7.78 28.79
C GLY A 198 -18.73 -8.22 29.62
N TYR A 199 -17.53 -8.23 29.06
CA TYR A 199 -16.29 -8.72 29.68
C TYR A 199 -16.43 -10.16 30.23
N ASN A 200 -17.17 -11.00 29.51
CA ASN A 200 -17.38 -12.40 29.87
C ASN A 200 -16.50 -13.36 29.05
N ASN A 201 -15.56 -12.82 28.25
CA ASN A 201 -14.67 -13.55 27.35
C ASN A 201 -15.41 -14.37 26.29
N THR A 202 -16.63 -13.94 25.95
CA THR A 202 -17.42 -14.57 24.91
C THR A 202 -18.00 -13.56 23.94
N VAL A 203 -17.96 -13.91 22.67
CA VAL A 203 -18.63 -13.15 21.60
C VAL A 203 -19.53 -14.10 20.83
N ALA A 204 -20.70 -13.60 20.44
CA ALA A 204 -21.65 -14.39 19.68
C ALA A 204 -21.12 -14.67 18.28
N ASN A 205 -21.39 -15.87 17.75
CA ASN A 205 -21.03 -16.16 16.38
C ASN A 205 -21.97 -15.37 15.44
N PRO A 206 -21.44 -14.64 14.44
CA PRO A 206 -22.25 -13.98 13.43
C PRO A 206 -23.22 -14.93 12.71
N TYR A 207 -22.91 -16.24 12.66
CA TYR A 207 -23.74 -17.25 11.99
C TYR A 207 -24.26 -18.32 12.97
N THR A 208 -25.46 -18.84 12.71
CA THR A 208 -26.16 -19.84 13.54
C THR A 208 -25.77 -21.27 13.23
N ALA A 209 -25.27 -21.57 12.02
CA ALA A 209 -24.84 -22.90 11.63
C ALA A 209 -23.59 -22.89 10.75
N ASN A 210 -22.84 -23.99 10.81
CA ASN A 210 -21.64 -24.26 10.01
C ASN A 210 -20.49 -23.22 10.16
N ALA A 211 -20.53 -22.38 11.19
CA ALA A 211 -19.50 -21.39 11.49
C ALA A 211 -18.66 -21.69 12.75
N GLY A 212 -18.81 -22.89 13.31
CA GLY A 212 -18.11 -23.32 14.53
C GLY A 212 -18.95 -23.12 15.79
N ALA A 213 -18.28 -23.00 16.94
CA ALA A 213 -18.94 -22.88 18.23
C ALA A 213 -19.73 -21.56 18.34
N SER A 214 -20.78 -21.57 19.15
CA SER A 214 -21.51 -20.38 19.59
C SER A 214 -21.96 -20.61 21.05
N PRO A 215 -21.57 -19.74 22.00
CA PRO A 215 -20.73 -18.57 21.82
C PRO A 215 -19.24 -18.94 21.63
N LEU A 216 -18.48 -18.04 21.01
CA LEU A 216 -17.04 -18.18 20.81
C LEU A 216 -16.29 -17.65 22.03
N GLN A 217 -15.31 -18.40 22.53
CA GLN A 217 -14.46 -18.01 23.68
C GLN A 217 -13.34 -17.05 23.26
N ILE A 218 -13.72 -15.92 22.69
CA ILE A 218 -12.83 -14.85 22.22
C ILE A 218 -13.41 -13.51 22.68
N GLY A 219 -12.55 -12.52 22.88
CA GLY A 219 -12.97 -11.17 23.31
C GLY A 219 -13.33 -10.21 22.18
N VAL A 220 -12.90 -10.52 20.96
CA VAL A 220 -13.15 -9.70 19.76
C VAL A 220 -13.22 -10.60 18.55
N ILE A 221 -14.04 -10.20 17.61
CA ILE A 221 -14.29 -10.91 16.38
C ILE A 221 -14.37 -9.90 15.24
N ALA A 222 -13.89 -10.27 14.05
CA ALA A 222 -14.04 -9.43 12.87
C ALA A 222 -14.37 -10.27 11.65
N TRP A 223 -15.15 -9.71 10.73
CA TRP A 223 -15.51 -10.38 9.49
C TRP A 223 -15.73 -9.40 8.33
N SER A 224 -15.70 -9.93 7.11
CA SER A 224 -15.99 -9.25 5.85
C SER A 224 -17.12 -9.99 5.15
N LEU A 225 -18.02 -9.22 4.52
CA LEU A 225 -19.18 -9.73 3.78
C LEU A 225 -18.85 -10.20 2.35
N GLY A 226 -17.56 -10.44 2.06
CA GLY A 226 -17.13 -10.93 0.77
C GLY A 226 -17.49 -10.04 -0.42
N LYS A 227 -17.69 -10.68 -1.57
CA LYS A 227 -17.92 -10.06 -2.87
C LYS A 227 -19.37 -9.64 -3.06
N ASP A 228 -20.31 -10.41 -2.53
CA ASP A 228 -21.73 -10.14 -2.67
C ASP A 228 -22.23 -9.07 -1.69
N GLY A 229 -21.50 -8.83 -0.59
CA GLY A 229 -21.88 -7.89 0.45
C GLY A 229 -23.12 -8.32 1.23
N SER A 230 -23.50 -9.59 1.14
CA SER A 230 -24.69 -10.17 1.77
C SER A 230 -24.23 -11.12 2.84
N GLY A 231 -24.35 -10.71 4.11
CA GLY A 231 -23.87 -11.55 5.19
C GLY A 231 -24.37 -11.11 6.54
N ALA A 232 -23.76 -11.65 7.56
CA ALA A 232 -24.13 -11.34 8.92
C ALA A 232 -23.87 -9.87 9.24
N ILE A 233 -24.92 -9.11 9.54
CA ILE A 233 -24.77 -7.73 10.05
C ILE A 233 -24.69 -7.70 11.58
N ALA A 234 -25.10 -8.79 12.23
CA ALA A 234 -25.04 -9.05 13.66
C ALA A 234 -25.09 -10.57 13.92
N ALA A 235 -24.90 -10.96 15.18
CA ALA A 235 -25.06 -12.33 15.65
C ALA A 235 -26.40 -12.95 15.23
N GLY A 236 -26.37 -14.24 14.86
CA GLY A 236 -27.57 -15.02 14.57
C GLY A 236 -28.02 -15.03 13.11
N SER A 237 -27.15 -14.69 12.16
CA SER A 237 -27.42 -14.83 10.73
C SER A 237 -27.34 -16.30 10.29
N GLY A 238 -27.96 -16.69 9.18
CA GLY A 238 -28.19 -18.10 8.82
C GLY A 238 -26.93 -18.97 8.58
N ASP A 239 -27.11 -20.06 7.84
CA ASP A 239 -26.07 -21.07 7.64
C ASP A 239 -24.88 -20.56 6.79
N LYS A 240 -23.66 -20.53 7.36
CA LYS A 240 -22.43 -20.03 6.69
C LYS A 240 -22.08 -20.70 5.36
N ASN A 241 -22.52 -21.95 5.18
CA ASN A 241 -22.26 -22.76 3.99
C ASN A 241 -23.45 -22.78 3.02
N THR A 242 -24.43 -21.90 3.19
CA THR A 242 -25.43 -21.66 2.15
C THR A 242 -24.90 -20.59 1.22
N GLY A 243 -25.15 -20.73 -0.09
CA GLY A 243 -24.56 -19.90 -1.15
C GLY A 243 -24.74 -18.37 -1.03
N VAL A 244 -25.42 -17.89 0.00
CA VAL A 244 -25.51 -16.47 0.38
C VAL A 244 -24.32 -16.01 1.24
N TYR A 245 -23.66 -16.89 2.01
CA TYR A 245 -22.61 -16.50 2.96
C TYR A 245 -21.27 -17.18 2.69
N GLU A 246 -21.14 -17.98 1.64
CA GLU A 246 -19.94 -18.78 1.35
C GLU A 246 -18.68 -17.93 1.07
N ASP A 247 -18.86 -16.69 0.64
CA ASP A 247 -17.79 -15.75 0.36
C ASP A 247 -17.36 -14.86 1.53
N ASP A 248 -18.13 -14.87 2.62
CA ASP A 248 -17.77 -14.17 3.85
C ASP A 248 -16.46 -14.70 4.44
N VAL A 249 -15.61 -13.79 4.90
CA VAL A 249 -14.32 -14.09 5.52
C VAL A 249 -14.36 -13.72 6.99
N ILE A 250 -13.85 -14.63 7.81
CA ILE A 250 -14.03 -14.62 9.24
C ILE A 250 -12.66 -14.71 9.95
N SER A 251 -12.45 -13.96 11.03
CA SER A 251 -11.13 -13.82 11.68
C SER A 251 -10.60 -15.07 12.38
N TRP A 252 -11.43 -16.01 12.81
CA TRP A 252 -11.01 -17.21 13.56
C TRP A 252 -11.03 -18.51 12.74
N GLN A 253 -11.49 -18.45 11.49
CA GLN A 253 -11.44 -19.55 10.51
C GLN A 253 -10.17 -19.45 9.66
#